data_AF-A0A851Y777-F1
#
_entry.id   AF-A0A851Y777-F1
#
_cell.length_a   1.000
_cell.length_b   1.000
_cell.length_c   1.000
_cell.angle_alpha   90.00
_cell.angle_beta   90.00
_cell.angle_gamma   90.00
#
_symmetry.space_group_name_H-M   'P 1'
#
loop_
_entity.id
_entity.type
_entity.pdbx_description
1 polymer ?
#
loop_
_entity_poly.entity_id
_entity_poly.type
_entity_poly.pdbx_seq_one_letter_code
_entity_poly.pdbx_strand_id
1 'polypeptide(L)'
;QSQEFEELLSRSEKPVEGITVFTDAGRKSRRGAVTWQEEGQWFHHILPGENNDSLQTLELKAVVWVFQKWYNQPINVVSDSLYVVGVTQCLERAMVKQIKNKLLHALLL
;
A
#
# COMPACT_ATOMS: atom_id res chain seq x y z
N GLN A 1 -4.05 15.97 -18.17
CA GLN A 1 -2.90 15.32 -17.51
C GLN A 1 -2.96 15.39 -15.98
N SER A 2 -3.20 16.54 -15.34
CA SER A 2 -3.30 16.60 -13.86
C SER A 2 -4.60 16.01 -13.29
N GLN A 3 -5.75 16.16 -13.96
CA GLN A 3 -7.03 15.62 -13.48
C GLN A 3 -7.13 14.09 -13.54
N GLU A 4 -6.61 13.46 -14.61
CA GLU A 4 -6.57 11.99 -14.76
C GLU A 4 -5.74 11.32 -13.66
N PHE A 5 -4.64 11.94 -13.23
CA PHE A 5 -3.79 11.42 -12.16
C PHE A 5 -4.43 11.53 -10.77
N GLU A 6 -5.23 12.59 -10.54
CA GLU A 6 -5.99 12.75 -9.29
C GLU A 6 -7.15 11.76 -9.16
N GLU A 7 -7.77 11.36 -10.29
CA GLU A 7 -8.80 10.30 -10.28
C GLU A 7 -8.20 8.89 -10.03
N LEU A 8 -6.96 8.65 -10.47
CA LEU A 8 -6.29 7.35 -10.35
C LEU A 8 -5.79 7.03 -8.93
N LEU A 9 -5.48 8.04 -8.12
CA LEU A 9 -4.95 7.87 -6.76
C LEU A 9 -5.73 8.76 -5.80
N SER A 10 -6.94 8.33 -5.43
CA SER A 10 -7.73 8.99 -4.38
C SER A 10 -7.98 8.03 -3.22
N ARG A 11 -7.58 8.43 -2.01
CA ARG A 11 -7.82 7.66 -0.79
C ARG A 11 -9.19 8.01 -0.21
N SER A 12 -10.04 7.00 -0.05
CA SER A 12 -11.33 7.13 0.63
C SER A 12 -11.18 7.06 2.16
N GLU A 13 -12.01 7.82 2.89
CA GLU A 13 -12.12 7.72 4.36
C GLU A 13 -12.96 6.52 4.82
N LYS A 14 -13.74 5.95 3.90
CA LYS A 14 -14.57 4.76 4.12
C LYS A 14 -14.07 3.61 3.24
N PRO A 15 -14.33 2.34 3.62
CA PRO A 15 -14.04 1.22 2.74
C PRO A 15 -14.64 1.43 1.35
N VAL A 16 -13.86 1.12 0.31
CA VAL A 16 -14.29 1.20 -1.09
C VAL A 16 -14.93 -0.11 -1.53
N GLU A 17 -15.74 -0.05 -2.59
CA GLU A 17 -16.22 -1.25 -3.27
C GLU A 17 -15.05 -1.91 -4.02
N GLY A 18 -14.43 -2.91 -3.38
CA GLY A 18 -13.22 -3.54 -3.88
C GLY A 18 -12.74 -4.67 -2.97
N ILE A 19 -11.67 -5.34 -3.37
CA ILE A 19 -11.12 -6.47 -2.62
C ILE A 19 -10.61 -5.98 -1.27
N THR A 20 -10.92 -6.72 -0.20
CA THR A 20 -10.33 -6.50 1.12
C THR A 20 -9.19 -7.47 1.33
N VAL A 21 -8.02 -6.93 1.62
CA VAL A 21 -6.78 -7.67 1.74
C VAL A 21 -6.15 -7.41 3.09
N PHE A 22 -5.78 -8.47 3.78
CA PHE A 22 -5.11 -8.41 5.07
C PHE A 22 -3.62 -8.70 4.87
N THR A 23 -2.77 -7.90 5.49
CA THR A 23 -1.32 -8.04 5.43
C THR A 23 -0.74 -8.22 6.83
N ASP A 24 0.24 -9.11 6.94
CA ASP A 24 0.99 -9.36 8.18
C ASP A 24 2.44 -9.75 7.82
N ALA A 25 3.34 -9.73 8.78
CA ALA A 25 4.66 -10.32 8.65
C ALA A 25 5.13 -10.98 9.95
N GLY A 26 5.86 -12.08 9.81
CA GLY A 26 6.47 -12.79 10.92
C GLY A 26 7.97 -12.60 10.97
N ARG A 27 8.49 -12.02 12.07
CA ARG A 27 9.95 -11.88 12.28
C ARG A 27 10.65 -13.24 12.37
N LYS A 28 10.07 -14.20 13.10
CA LYS A 28 10.65 -15.54 13.27
C LYS A 28 10.58 -16.36 11.98
N SER A 29 9.46 -16.28 11.26
CA SER A 29 9.27 -16.96 9.98
C SER A 29 10.00 -16.27 8.83
N ARG A 30 10.41 -15.01 9.01
CA ARG A 30 11.06 -14.13 8.01
C ARG A 30 10.24 -14.06 6.73
N ARG A 31 8.93 -13.86 6.86
CA ARG A 31 7.98 -13.86 5.76
C ARG A 31 6.95 -12.76 5.95
N GLY A 32 6.62 -12.07 4.86
CA GLY A 32 5.38 -11.34 4.72
C GLY A 32 4.26 -12.29 4.28
N ALA A 33 3.04 -11.98 4.65
CA ALA A 33 1.86 -12.71 4.26
C ALA A 33 0.76 -11.74 3.82
N VAL A 34 0.01 -12.16 2.82
CA VAL A 34 -1.14 -11.44 2.29
C VAL A 34 -2.28 -12.44 2.18
N THR A 35 -3.46 -12.10 2.67
CA THR A 35 -4.66 -12.93 2.54
C THR A 35 -5.83 -12.11 2.07
N TRP A 36 -6.68 -12.71 1.23
CA TRP A 36 -7.88 -12.05 0.72
C TRP A 36 -8.96 -13.09 0.44
N GLN A 37 -10.20 -12.63 0.32
CA GLN A 37 -11.33 -13.46 -0.08
C GLN A 37 -11.84 -13.02 -1.45
N GLU A 38 -12.12 -13.99 -2.32
CA GLU A 38 -12.71 -13.78 -3.64
C GLU A 38 -13.74 -14.88 -3.89
N GLU A 39 -14.96 -14.50 -4.27
CA GLU A 39 -16.08 -15.43 -4.53
C GLU A 39 -16.34 -16.43 -3.38
N GLY A 40 -16.16 -15.99 -2.13
CA GLY A 40 -16.34 -16.81 -0.93
C GLY A 40 -15.15 -17.73 -0.60
N GLN A 41 -14.13 -17.80 -1.46
CA GLN A 41 -12.93 -18.60 -1.25
C GLN A 41 -11.77 -17.75 -0.70
N TRP A 42 -11.00 -18.34 0.21
CA TRP A 42 -9.82 -17.69 0.81
C TRP A 42 -8.56 -17.98 0.02
N PHE A 43 -7.81 -16.92 -0.27
CA PHE A 43 -6.52 -16.97 -0.94
C PHE A 43 -5.45 -16.38 -0.05
N HIS A 44 -4.21 -16.81 -0.27
CA HIS A 44 -3.05 -16.25 0.40
C HIS A 44 -1.83 -16.22 -0.50
N HIS A 45 -0.91 -15.31 -0.19
CA HIS A 45 0.39 -15.21 -0.80
C HIS A 45 1.46 -14.99 0.27
N ILE A 46 2.57 -15.72 0.17
CA ILE A 46 3.68 -15.65 1.11
C ILE A 46 4.88 -15.02 0.40
N LEU A 47 5.40 -13.96 1.00
CA LEU A 47 6.54 -13.21 0.50
C LEU A 47 7.78 -13.58 1.33
N PRO A 48 8.76 -14.31 0.75
CA PRO A 48 9.97 -14.64 1.47
C PRO A 48 10.80 -13.37 1.75
N GLY A 49 11.36 -13.29 2.95
CA GLY A 49 12.30 -12.25 3.35
C GLY A 49 13.76 -12.60 3.07
N GLU A 50 14.58 -11.57 2.93
CA GLU A 50 16.03 -11.65 2.77
C GLU A 50 16.76 -11.48 4.12
N ASN A 51 18.08 -11.66 4.15
CA ASN A 51 18.85 -11.62 5.41
C ASN A 51 18.86 -10.25 6.10
N ASN A 52 18.71 -9.18 5.32
CA ASN A 52 18.72 -7.81 5.83
C ASN A 52 17.31 -7.25 6.06
N ASP A 53 16.26 -8.05 5.80
CA ASP A 53 14.89 -7.61 6.00
C ASP A 53 14.57 -7.51 7.50
N SER A 54 14.06 -6.35 7.90
CA SER A 54 13.46 -6.15 9.21
C SER A 54 11.99 -6.61 9.19
N LEU A 55 11.36 -6.63 10.36
CA LEU A 55 9.91 -6.88 10.42
C LEU A 55 9.15 -5.82 9.61
N GLN A 56 9.53 -4.54 9.77
CA GLN A 56 8.89 -3.43 9.09
C GLN A 56 9.07 -3.48 7.56
N THR A 57 10.23 -3.91 7.07
CA THR A 57 10.42 -4.04 5.62
C THR A 57 9.58 -5.18 5.05
N LEU A 58 9.37 -6.28 5.81
CA LEU A 58 8.48 -7.36 5.39
C LEU A 58 7.01 -6.96 5.37
N GLU A 59 6.55 -6.24 6.39
CA GLU A 59 5.19 -5.68 6.42
C GLU A 59 4.97 -4.73 5.23
N LEU A 60 5.94 -3.85 4.94
CA LEU A 60 5.87 -2.94 3.80
C LEU A 60 5.89 -3.70 2.47
N LYS A 61 6.72 -4.74 2.35
CA LYS A 61 6.80 -5.60 1.17
C LYS A 61 5.45 -6.27 0.87
N ALA A 62 4.72 -6.70 1.91
CA ALA A 62 3.36 -7.22 1.76
C ALA A 62 2.42 -6.18 1.14
N VAL A 63 2.39 -4.96 1.66
CA VAL A 63 1.55 -3.88 1.14
C VAL A 63 1.95 -3.46 -0.29
N VAL A 64 3.25 -3.39 -0.60
CA VAL A 64 3.72 -3.10 -1.96
C VAL A 64 3.24 -4.16 -2.95
N TRP A 65 3.33 -5.44 -2.59
CA TRP A 65 2.83 -6.53 -3.43
C TRP A 65 1.33 -6.40 -3.69
N VAL A 66 0.55 -6.01 -2.68
CA VAL A 66 -0.89 -5.77 -2.80
C VAL A 66 -1.16 -4.67 -3.85
N PHE A 67 -0.49 -3.53 -3.76
CA PHE A 67 -0.66 -2.45 -4.75
C PHE A 67 -0.19 -2.83 -6.14
N GLN A 68 0.85 -3.66 -6.28
CA GLN A 68 1.29 -4.16 -7.57
C GLN A 68 0.28 -5.13 -8.20
N LYS A 69 -0.35 -5.99 -7.39
CA LYS A 69 -1.33 -6.97 -7.87
C LYS A 69 -2.63 -6.33 -8.33
N TRP A 70 -3.09 -5.31 -7.63
CA TRP A 70 -4.38 -4.64 -7.87
C TRP A 70 -4.22 -3.15 -8.19
N TYR A 71 -3.26 -2.84 -9.06
CA TYR A 71 -2.90 -1.46 -9.42
C TYR A 71 -4.00 -0.72 -10.20
N ASN A 72 -4.93 -1.44 -10.83
CA ASN A 72 -5.95 -0.91 -11.73
C ASN A 72 -7.39 -1.04 -11.18
N GLN A 73 -7.56 -1.35 -9.90
CA GLN A 73 -8.87 -1.50 -9.29
C GLN A 73 -8.89 -1.02 -7.84
N PRO A 74 -10.06 -0.63 -7.30
CA PRO A 74 -10.19 -0.23 -5.90
C PRO A 74 -9.81 -1.37 -4.95
N ILE A 75 -9.11 -1.03 -3.86
CA ILE A 75 -8.64 -2.00 -2.88
C ILE A 75 -8.69 -1.45 -1.45
N ASN A 76 -9.05 -2.31 -0.50
CA ASN A 76 -8.98 -2.04 0.93
C ASN A 76 -7.83 -2.85 1.52
N VAL A 77 -6.75 -2.18 1.95
CA VAL A 77 -5.61 -2.83 2.60
C VAL A 77 -5.75 -2.69 4.12
N VAL A 78 -5.84 -3.81 4.80
CA VAL A 78 -5.90 -3.90 6.26
C VAL A 78 -4.55 -4.38 6.78
N SER A 79 -3.88 -3.52 7.55
CA SER A 79 -2.59 -3.79 8.17
C SER A 79 -2.64 -3.41 9.64
N ASP A 80 -2.06 -4.24 10.49
CA ASP A 80 -1.85 -3.97 11.91
C ASP A 80 -0.58 -3.15 12.19
N SER A 81 0.27 -2.98 11.17
CA SER A 81 1.48 -2.16 11.24
C SER A 81 1.15 -0.67 11.06
N LEU A 82 1.09 0.05 12.18
CA LEU A 82 0.94 1.51 12.17
C LEU A 82 2.06 2.20 11.36
N TYR A 83 3.26 1.62 11.38
CA TYR A 83 4.40 2.11 10.59
C TYR A 83 4.09 2.06 9.09
N VAL A 84 3.67 0.91 8.58
CA VAL A 84 3.38 0.73 7.14
C VAL A 84 2.18 1.56 6.72
N VAL A 85 1.13 1.62 7.53
CA VAL A 85 -0.03 2.49 7.28
C VAL A 85 0.41 3.95 7.16
N GLY A 86 1.25 4.42 8.09
CA GLY A 86 1.78 5.78 8.06
C GLY A 86 2.65 6.08 6.83
N VAL A 87 3.58 5.19 6.49
CA VAL A 87 4.44 5.33 5.30
C VAL A 87 3.59 5.36 4.02
N THR A 88 2.61 4.46 3.90
CA THR A 88 1.72 4.38 2.73
C THR A 88 0.91 5.67 2.56
N GLN A 89 0.36 6.22 3.64
CA GLN A 89 -0.38 7.48 3.61
C GLN A 89 0.53 8.68 3.27
N CYS A 90 1.78 8.67 3.75
CA CYS A 90 2.75 9.71 3.40
C CYS A 90 3.12 9.65 1.92
N LEU A 91 3.33 8.45 1.36
CA LEU A 91 3.62 8.25 -0.06
C LEU A 91 2.45 8.67 -0.94
N GLU A 92 1.22 8.26 -0.61
CA GLU A 92 0.02 8.71 -1.32
C GLU A 92 -0.07 10.24 -1.32
N ARG A 93 0.07 10.89 -0.17
CA ARG A 93 0.07 12.35 -0.08
C ARG A 93 1.20 13.00 -0.87
N ALA A 94 2.39 12.40 -0.89
CA ALA A 94 3.53 12.95 -1.63
C ALA A 94 3.36 12.81 -3.15
N MET A 95 2.72 11.73 -3.62
CA MET A 95 2.43 11.49 -5.03
C MET A 95 1.25 12.32 -5.53
N VAL A 96 0.21 12.51 -4.70
CA VAL A 96 -1.06 13.15 -5.10
C VAL A 96 -1.02 14.66 -4.91
N LYS A 97 -0.29 15.19 -3.91
CA LYS A 97 -0.28 16.64 -3.70
C LYS A 97 0.54 17.35 -4.77
N GLN A 98 -0.14 18.07 -5.66
CA GLN A 98 0.45 19.22 -6.32
C GLN A 98 1.03 20.16 -5.26
N ILE A 99 2.30 20.52 -5.42
CA ILE A 99 2.92 21.55 -4.59
C ILE A 99 2.26 22.89 -4.96
N LYS A 100 1.23 23.28 -4.21
CA LYS A 100 0.47 24.53 -4.43
C LYS A 100 1.37 25.78 -4.40
N ASN A 101 2.51 25.68 -3.72
CA ASN A 101 3.51 26.74 -3.67
C ASN A 101 4.49 26.62 -4.86
N LYS A 102 4.32 27.50 -5.84
CA LYS A 102 5.16 27.54 -7.05
C LYS A 102 6.66 27.69 -6.76
N LEU A 103 7.04 28.41 -5.68
CA LEU A 103 8.44 28.56 -5.29
C LEU A 103 9.01 27.26 -4.72
N LEU A 104 8.27 26.57 -3.85
CA LEU A 104 8.69 25.28 -3.32
C LEU A 104 8.77 24.23 -4.43
N HIS A 105 7.86 24.26 -5.39
CA HIS A 105 7.89 23.38 -6.55
C HIS A 105 9.15 23.59 -7.40
N ALA A 106 9.55 24.85 -7.65
CA ALA A 106 10.74 25.17 -8.44
C ALA A 106 12.07 24.76 -7.77
N LEU A 107 12.09 24.58 -6.44
CA LEU A 107 13.28 24.14 -5.70
C LEU A 107 13.42 22.60 -5.63
N LEU A 108 12.35 21.87 -5.94
CA LEU A 108 12.28 20.40 -5.83
C LEU A 108 12.35 19.69 -7.19
N LEU A 109 12.48 20.45 -8.28
CA LEU A 109 12.77 20.00 -9.65
C LEU A 109 14.24 20.25 -9.99
#